data_AF-B1PLN7-F1
#
_entry.id   AF-B1PLN7-F1
#
_cell.length_a   1.000
_cell.length_b   1.000
_cell.length_c   1.000
_cell.angle_alpha   90.00
_cell.angle_beta   90.00
_cell.angle_gamma   90.00
#
_symmetry.space_group_name_H-M   'P 1'
#
loop_
_entity.id
_entity.type
_entity.pdbx_description
1 polymer ?
#
loop_
_entity_poly.entity_id
_entity_poly.type
_entity_poly.pdbx_seq_one_letter_code
_entity_poly.pdbx_strand_id
1 'polypeptide(L)'
;MGLPWYRVHTVVLNDPGRLLAVHIMHTALVAGWAGSMALYELAVFDPSDPVLDPMWRQGMFVIPFMTRLGITNSWGGWSITGGTVTNPGIWSYEGVAGSHILFSGLCFLAAI
;
A
#
# COMPACT_ATOMS: atom_id res chain seq x y z
N MET A 1 24.62 32.23 -13.41
CA MET A 1 23.49 32.15 -12.46
C MET A 1 23.13 30.68 -12.33
N GLY A 2 22.91 30.16 -11.11
CA GLY A 2 22.53 28.75 -10.89
C GLY A 2 21.09 28.45 -11.33
N LEU A 3 20.68 27.18 -11.20
CA LEU A 3 19.29 26.78 -11.44
C LEU A 3 18.35 27.35 -10.35
N PRO A 4 17.18 27.91 -10.71
CA PRO A 4 16.13 28.24 -9.75
C PRO A 4 15.57 26.98 -9.07
N TRP A 5 15.07 27.12 -7.84
CA TRP A 5 14.59 26.00 -7.01
C TRP A 5 13.50 25.15 -7.68
N TYR A 6 12.63 25.76 -8.48
CA TYR A 6 11.53 25.07 -9.16
C TYR A 6 11.97 24.33 -10.45
N ARG A 7 13.26 24.37 -10.80
CA ARG A 7 13.83 23.68 -11.98
C ARG A 7 14.83 22.58 -11.62
N VAL A 8 14.99 22.24 -10.34
CA VAL A 8 16.06 21.31 -9.90
C VAL A 8 15.99 19.94 -10.57
N HIS A 9 14.80 19.44 -10.93
CA HIS A 9 14.65 18.14 -11.58
C HIS A 9 14.88 18.17 -13.11
N THR A 10 15.08 19.32 -13.75
CA THR A 10 15.38 19.35 -15.20
C THR A 10 16.72 18.71 -15.54
N VAL A 11 17.58 18.49 -14.53
CA VAL A 11 18.91 17.86 -14.70
C VAL A 11 18.84 16.43 -15.24
N VAL A 12 17.72 15.71 -15.04
CA VAL A 12 17.56 14.33 -15.55
C VAL A 12 16.89 14.26 -16.93
N LEU A 13 16.54 15.40 -17.55
CA LEU A 13 15.78 15.43 -18.81
C LEU A 13 16.49 14.71 -19.96
N ASN A 14 17.83 14.79 -20.01
CA ASN A 14 18.67 14.12 -21.01
C ASN A 14 19.60 13.07 -20.37
N ASP A 15 19.23 12.55 -19.19
CA ASP A 15 19.95 11.47 -18.52
C ASP A 15 18.98 10.29 -18.29
N PRO A 16 18.78 9.42 -19.28
CA PRO A 16 17.76 8.36 -19.22
C PRO A 16 17.98 7.37 -18.06
N GLY A 17 19.23 7.11 -17.68
CA GLY A 17 19.55 6.21 -16.58
C GLY A 17 19.09 6.78 -15.24
N ARG A 18 19.41 8.06 -14.98
CA ARG A 18 18.93 8.74 -13.76
C ARG A 18 17.44 9.05 -13.79
N LEU A 19 16.89 9.32 -14.98
CA LEU A 19 15.46 9.48 -15.15
C LEU A 19 14.72 8.19 -14.78
N LEU A 20 15.23 7.01 -15.19
CA LEU A 20 14.68 5.73 -14.75
C LEU A 20 14.80 5.55 -13.23
N ALA A 21 15.97 5.86 -12.64
CA ALA A 21 16.18 5.77 -11.20
C ALA A 21 15.17 6.59 -10.40
N VAL A 22 14.89 7.84 -10.78
CA VAL A 22 13.89 8.67 -10.07
C VAL A 22 12.45 8.18 -10.26
N HIS A 23 12.12 7.56 -11.41
CA HIS A 23 10.82 6.90 -11.59
C HIS A 23 10.69 5.67 -10.69
N ILE A 24 11.75 4.87 -10.56
CA ILE A 24 11.76 3.72 -9.65
C ILE A 24 11.65 4.21 -8.20
N MET A 25 12.35 5.29 -7.82
CA MET A 25 12.21 5.90 -6.50
C MET A 25 10.78 6.36 -6.22
N HIS A 26 10.14 7.07 -7.17
CA HIS A 26 8.74 7.46 -7.04
C HIS A 26 7.82 6.23 -6.86
N THR A 27 8.09 5.17 -7.61
CA THR A 27 7.34 3.90 -7.53
C THR A 27 7.52 3.25 -6.15
N ALA A 28 8.74 3.23 -5.62
CA ALA A 28 9.03 2.76 -4.27
C ALA A 28 8.22 3.55 -3.22
N LEU A 29 8.23 4.88 -3.29
CA LEU A 29 7.48 5.73 -2.36
C LEU A 29 5.98 5.44 -2.38
N VAL A 30 5.39 5.27 -3.57
CA VAL A 30 3.96 4.94 -3.72
C VAL A 30 3.65 3.55 -3.20
N ALA A 31 4.48 2.54 -3.49
CA ALA A 31 4.32 1.19 -2.95
C ALA A 31 4.44 1.16 -1.42
N GLY A 32 5.42 1.88 -0.87
CA GLY A 32 5.61 2.04 0.57
C GLY A 32 4.38 2.69 1.23
N TRP A 33 3.86 3.77 0.64
CA TRP A 33 2.61 4.39 1.10
C TRP A 33 1.44 3.41 1.10
N ALA A 34 1.26 2.63 0.04
CA ALA A 34 0.17 1.65 -0.05
C ALA A 34 0.25 0.59 1.05
N GLY A 35 1.45 0.05 1.30
CA GLY A 35 1.68 -0.90 2.39
C GLY A 35 1.46 -0.28 3.78
N SER A 36 2.00 0.92 4.01
CA SER A 36 1.84 1.63 5.29
C SER A 36 0.40 2.02 5.59
N MET A 37 -0.36 2.47 4.58
CA MET A 37 -1.77 2.82 4.75
C MET A 37 -2.61 1.58 5.08
N ALA A 38 -2.35 0.44 4.42
CA ALA A 38 -3.02 -0.82 4.73
C ALA A 38 -2.71 -1.32 6.14
N LEU A 39 -1.45 -1.23 6.58
CA LEU A 39 -1.05 -1.58 7.95
C LEU A 39 -1.72 -0.66 8.98
N TYR A 40 -1.79 0.65 8.69
CA TYR A 40 -2.46 1.61 9.56
C TYR A 40 -3.96 1.31 9.69
N GLU A 41 -4.67 1.10 8.57
CA GLU A 41 -6.09 0.74 8.59
C GLU A 41 -6.33 -0.56 9.36
N LEU A 42 -5.53 -1.60 9.13
CA LEU A 42 -5.64 -2.86 9.88
C LEU A 42 -5.41 -2.71 11.38
N ALA A 43 -4.59 -1.73 11.80
CA ALA A 43 -4.32 -1.48 13.21
C ALA A 43 -5.50 -0.83 13.94
N VAL A 44 -6.41 -0.15 13.21
CA VAL A 44 -7.51 0.62 13.80
C VAL A 44 -8.90 0.10 13.40
N PHE A 45 -9.00 -0.74 12.36
CA PHE A 45 -10.25 -1.30 11.87
C PHE A 45 -10.87 -2.28 12.88
N ASP A 46 -12.15 -2.07 13.18
CA ASP A 46 -12.98 -2.98 13.99
C ASP A 46 -13.84 -3.88 13.07
N PRO A 47 -13.54 -5.18 12.95
CA PRO A 47 -14.32 -6.10 12.12
C PRO A 47 -15.56 -6.70 12.81
N SER A 48 -15.91 -6.27 14.02
CA SER A 48 -16.91 -6.96 14.87
C SER A 48 -18.35 -6.85 14.39
N ASP A 49 -18.73 -5.74 13.74
CA ASP A 49 -20.10 -5.51 13.24
C ASP A 49 -20.10 -4.99 11.80
N PRO A 50 -20.14 -5.88 10.79
CA PRO A 50 -20.20 -5.47 9.38
C PRO A 50 -21.55 -4.88 8.96
N VAL A 51 -22.59 -4.95 9.80
CA VAL A 51 -23.94 -4.45 9.49
C VAL A 51 -24.08 -3.00 9.91
N LEU A 52 -23.82 -2.69 11.18
CA LEU A 52 -23.98 -1.34 11.71
C LEU A 52 -22.70 -0.53 11.70
N ASP A 53 -21.52 -1.14 11.72
CA ASP A 53 -20.24 -0.43 11.66
C ASP A 53 -19.30 -0.91 10.53
N PRO A 54 -19.76 -0.89 9.26
CA PRO A 54 -18.94 -1.30 8.12
C PRO A 54 -17.76 -0.34 7.87
N MET A 55 -16.78 -0.81 7.09
CA MET A 55 -15.52 -0.10 6.77
C MET A 55 -15.66 1.39 6.38
N TRP A 56 -16.74 1.77 5.69
CA TRP A 56 -16.96 3.15 5.26
C TRP A 56 -17.40 4.08 6.39
N ARG A 57 -17.94 3.56 7.50
CA ARG A 57 -18.25 4.34 8.72
C ARG A 57 -17.00 4.61 9.56
N GLN A 58 -16.02 3.72 9.48
CA GLN A 58 -14.75 3.82 10.20
C GLN A 58 -13.69 4.64 9.46
N GLY A 59 -14.00 5.19 8.29
CA GLY A 59 -13.07 6.00 7.50
C GLY A 59 -11.99 5.20 6.78
N MET A 60 -12.23 3.92 6.52
CA MET A 60 -11.28 3.07 5.79
C MET A 60 -11.24 3.50 4.32
N PHE A 61 -10.03 3.71 3.79
CA PHE A 61 -9.78 4.12 2.43
C PHE A 61 -9.28 2.97 1.56
N VAL A 62 -8.26 2.21 1.96
CA VAL A 62 -7.63 1.15 1.13
C VAL A 62 -8.23 -0.25 1.31
N ILE A 63 -8.81 -0.58 2.48
CA ILE A 63 -9.56 -1.84 2.69
C ILE A 63 -10.66 -2.05 1.63
N PRO A 64 -11.47 -1.04 1.25
CA PRO A 64 -12.43 -1.19 0.15
C PRO A 64 -11.80 -1.57 -1.19
N PHE A 65 -10.63 -1.02 -1.54
CA PHE A 65 -9.96 -1.32 -2.82
C PHE A 65 -9.41 -2.74 -2.86
N MET A 66 -8.85 -3.23 -1.74
CA MET A 66 -8.42 -4.62 -1.62
C MET A 66 -9.62 -5.57 -1.70
N THR A 67 -10.70 -5.25 -0.98
CA THR A 67 -11.93 -6.07 -0.93
C THR A 67 -12.61 -6.16 -2.30
N ARG A 68 -12.62 -5.07 -3.07
CA ARG A 68 -13.14 -5.04 -4.44
C ARG A 68 -12.47 -6.08 -5.35
N LEU A 69 -11.23 -6.46 -5.07
CA LEU A 69 -10.46 -7.43 -5.85
C LEU A 69 -10.36 -8.81 -5.18
N GLY A 70 -11.18 -9.08 -4.17
CA GLY A 70 -11.33 -10.40 -3.56
C GLY A 70 -10.55 -10.65 -2.28
N ILE A 71 -9.75 -9.69 -1.80
CA ILE A 71 -9.07 -9.80 -0.50
C ILE A 71 -10.09 -9.51 0.59
N THR A 72 -10.55 -10.56 1.26
CA THR A 72 -11.71 -10.50 2.19
C THR A 72 -11.39 -11.05 3.58
N ASN A 73 -10.25 -11.70 3.76
CA ASN A 73 -9.88 -12.41 4.99
C ASN A 73 -8.61 -11.84 5.60
N SER A 74 -8.53 -11.86 6.92
CA SER A 74 -7.37 -11.44 7.72
C SER A 74 -6.70 -12.64 8.39
N TRP A 75 -5.38 -12.54 8.62
CA TRP A 75 -4.64 -13.44 9.50
C TRP A 75 -5.09 -13.40 10.97
N GLY A 76 -5.85 -12.38 11.36
CA GLY A 76 -6.56 -12.30 12.64
C GLY A 76 -7.79 -13.21 12.74
N GLY A 77 -8.10 -14.01 11.72
CA GLY A 77 -9.16 -15.02 11.75
C GLY A 77 -10.56 -14.50 11.48
N TRP A 78 -10.69 -13.29 10.92
CA TRP A 78 -11.96 -12.69 10.54
C TRP A 78 -12.06 -12.48 9.02
N SER A 79 -13.30 -12.38 8.53
CA SER A 79 -13.64 -12.00 7.17
C SER A 79 -14.47 -10.72 7.17
N ILE A 80 -14.35 -9.91 6.13
CA ILE A 80 -15.02 -8.61 6.01
C ILE A 80 -16.56 -8.69 6.01
N THR A 81 -17.10 -9.88 5.77
CA THR A 81 -18.54 -10.18 5.83
C THR A 81 -19.00 -10.70 7.21
N GLY A 82 -18.13 -10.67 8.23
CA GLY A 82 -18.43 -11.10 9.60
C GLY A 82 -18.18 -12.58 9.90
N GLY A 83 -17.64 -13.34 8.94
CA GLY A 83 -17.29 -14.74 9.13
C GLY A 83 -15.99 -14.95 9.93
N THR A 84 -15.88 -16.09 10.60
CA THR A 84 -14.61 -16.56 11.18
C THR A 84 -13.84 -17.42 10.17
N VAL A 85 -12.53 -17.21 10.06
CA VAL A 85 -11.66 -17.89 9.08
C VAL A 85 -10.54 -18.61 9.81
N THR A 86 -10.39 -19.92 9.56
CA THR A 86 -9.32 -20.73 10.17
C THR A 86 -8.02 -20.69 9.36
N ASN A 87 -8.12 -20.63 8.02
CA ASN A 87 -6.98 -20.50 7.13
C ASN A 87 -7.26 -19.45 6.04
N PRO A 88 -6.83 -18.20 6.25
CA PRO A 88 -6.98 -17.11 5.28
C PRO A 88 -6.02 -17.22 4.07
N GLY A 89 -5.08 -18.18 4.08
CA GLY A 89 -4.06 -18.32 3.04
C GLY A 89 -3.02 -17.20 3.07
N ILE A 90 -2.23 -17.10 1.99
CA ILE A 90 -1.14 -16.11 1.88
C ILE A 90 -1.68 -14.72 1.56
N TRP A 91 -2.72 -14.62 0.72
CA TRP A 91 -3.27 -13.36 0.25
C TRP A 91 -4.39 -12.83 1.16
N SER A 92 -4.04 -12.52 2.40
CA SER A 92 -4.85 -11.73 3.32
C SER A 92 -4.57 -10.23 3.15
N TYR A 93 -5.29 -9.38 3.89
CA TYR A 93 -4.96 -7.95 3.97
C TYR A 93 -3.51 -7.70 4.44
N GLU A 94 -3.04 -8.46 5.44
CA GLU A 94 -1.66 -8.38 5.93
C GLU A 94 -0.65 -8.84 4.89
N GLY A 95 -0.96 -9.93 4.15
CA GLY A 95 -0.11 -10.43 3.07
C GLY A 95 0.06 -9.42 1.94
N VAL A 96 -1.01 -8.72 1.56
CA VAL A 96 -0.96 -7.63 0.57
C VAL A 96 -0.16 -6.44 1.09
N ALA A 97 -0.35 -6.05 2.35
CA ALA A 97 0.42 -4.95 2.94
C ALA A 97 1.92 -5.29 2.99
N GLY A 98 2.27 -6.49 3.45
CA GLY A 98 3.65 -6.99 3.49
C GLY A 98 4.31 -7.07 2.12
N SER A 99 3.58 -7.51 1.09
CA SER A 99 4.13 -7.57 -0.29
C SER A 99 4.48 -6.19 -0.83
N HIS A 100 3.66 -5.16 -0.55
CA HIS A 100 3.94 -3.78 -0.95
C HIS A 100 5.17 -3.20 -0.25
N ILE A 101 5.36 -3.49 1.04
CA ILE A 101 6.55 -3.06 1.79
C ILE A 101 7.82 -3.71 1.24
N LEU A 102 7.79 -5.02 0.98
CA LEU A 102 8.94 -5.72 0.39
C LEU A 102 9.25 -5.18 -1.01
N PHE A 103 8.24 -5.00 -1.85
CA PHE A 103 8.41 -4.44 -3.19
C PHE A 103 8.97 -3.01 -3.15
N SER A 104 8.47 -2.17 -2.24
CA SER A 104 9.01 -0.83 -1.99
C SER A 104 10.51 -0.87 -1.69
N GLY A 105 10.95 -1.78 -0.81
CA GLY A 105 12.37 -1.94 -0.49
C GLY A 105 13.21 -2.39 -1.69
N LEU A 106 12.71 -3.32 -2.50
CA LEU A 106 13.38 -3.79 -3.71
C LEU A 106 13.51 -2.66 -4.75
N CYS A 107 12.45 -1.89 -4.99
CA CYS A 107 12.49 -0.73 -5.87
C CYS A 107 13.45 0.34 -5.34
N PHE A 108 13.44 0.61 -4.04
CA PHE A 108 14.37 1.57 -3.44
C PHE A 108 15.83 1.18 -3.70
N LEU A 109 16.18 -0.10 -3.53
CA LEU A 109 17.52 -0.60 -3.84
C LEU A 109 17.85 -0.51 -5.34
N ALA A 110 16.89 -0.79 -6.22
CA ALA A 110 17.08 -0.69 -7.67
C ALA A 110 17.21 0.75 -8.19
N ALA A 111 16.79 1.75 -7.41
CA ALA A 111 16.91 3.17 -7.75
C ALA A 111 18.28 3.78 -7.40
N ILE A 112 19.13 3.06 -6.66
CA ILE A 112 20.48 3.49 -6.23
C ILE A 112 21.52 2.93 -7.20
#